data_AF-A0A4P9WFE1-F1
#
_entry.id   AF-A0A4P9WFE1-F1
#
_cell.length_a   1.000
_cell.length_b   1.000
_cell.length_c   1.000
_cell.angle_alpha   90.00
_cell.angle_beta   90.00
_cell.angle_gamma   90.00
#
_symmetry.space_group_name_H-M   'P 1'
#
loop_
_entity.id
_entity.type
_entity.pdbx_description
1 polymer ?
#
loop_
_entity_poly.entity_id
_entity_poly.type
_entity_poly.pdbx_seq_one_letter_code
_entity_poly.pdbx_strand_id
1 'polypeptide(L)'
;WLAHGTLIGWYFGERMQPFDDDVDLQMNSNYLYELAKYNMTLIDGRVRASYIFYLLDVNPHFISRHHQRLNVIDARFIDTETSLFLDITGMALTKVSIRESDRVAQMTVKCKTPHRMRPESIYPLVRTRFEGIGTWRPNEVADMLKKEYGAMVMSKTLYKVGTCEGVGGAGNGFCGALRVQTWVRRGAASQDRLNF
;
A
#
# COMPACT_ATOMS: atom_id res chain seq x y z
N TRP A 1 5.19 6.33 -0.82
CA TRP A 1 5.22 5.71 -2.16
C TRP A 1 4.14 4.65 -2.22
N LEU A 2 3.72 4.24 -3.41
CA LEU A 2 2.74 3.17 -3.60
C LEU A 2 3.29 1.85 -3.03
N ALA A 3 2.46 1.05 -2.37
CA ALA A 3 2.84 -0.23 -1.78
C ALA A 3 1.80 -1.33 -2.03
N HIS A 4 2.13 -2.56 -1.64
CA HIS A 4 1.18 -3.68 -1.48
C HIS A 4 0.16 -3.80 -2.65
N GLY A 5 -1.15 -3.78 -2.36
CA GLY A 5 -2.25 -3.96 -3.32
C GLY A 5 -2.27 -2.89 -4.42
N THR A 6 -1.91 -1.67 -4.04
CA THR A 6 -1.83 -0.54 -4.96
C THR A 6 -0.68 -0.67 -5.96
N LEU A 7 0.48 -1.22 -5.56
CA LEU A 7 1.60 -1.44 -6.50
C LEU A 7 1.24 -2.40 -7.62
N ILE A 8 0.28 -3.28 -7.37
CA ILE A 8 -0.22 -4.22 -8.35
C ILE A 8 -0.93 -3.50 -9.48
N GLY A 9 -1.96 -2.74 -9.10
CA GLY A 9 -2.78 -2.02 -10.04
C GLY A 9 -1.91 -1.04 -10.82
N TRP A 10 -0.95 -0.42 -10.13
CA TRP A 10 0.09 0.36 -10.76
C TRP A 10 0.89 -0.44 -11.80
N TYR A 11 1.44 -1.60 -11.42
CA TYR A 11 2.33 -2.38 -12.28
C TYR A 11 1.70 -2.79 -13.61
N PHE A 12 0.39 -3.08 -13.61
CA PHE A 12 -0.27 -3.58 -14.81
C PHE A 12 -1.08 -2.55 -15.60
N GLY A 13 -1.29 -1.35 -15.06
CA GLY A 13 -2.09 -0.36 -15.77
C GLY A 13 -2.13 1.03 -15.15
N GLU A 14 -1.26 1.33 -14.18
CA GLU A 14 -1.22 2.63 -13.49
C GLU A 14 -2.54 3.05 -12.85
N ARG A 15 -3.37 2.08 -12.46
CA ARG A 15 -4.72 2.28 -11.94
C ARG A 15 -4.99 1.39 -10.75
N MET A 16 -5.90 1.80 -9.88
CA MET A 16 -6.49 0.96 -8.85
C MET A 16 -7.13 -0.27 -9.50
N GLN A 17 -7.09 -1.39 -8.79
CA GLN A 17 -7.76 -2.58 -9.31
C GLN A 17 -9.27 -2.35 -9.26
N PRO A 18 -10.06 -2.88 -10.21
CA PRO A 18 -11.49 -2.55 -10.29
C PRO A 18 -12.35 -2.97 -9.07
N PHE A 19 -11.74 -3.57 -8.07
CA PHE A 19 -12.38 -4.22 -6.94
C PHE A 19 -11.49 -4.23 -5.70
N ASP A 20 -10.44 -3.41 -5.73
CA ASP A 20 -9.69 -2.99 -4.55
C ASP A 20 -10.40 -1.73 -4.03
N ASP A 21 -10.61 -1.63 -2.72
CA ASP A 21 -11.37 -0.56 -2.08
C ASP A 21 -10.51 0.37 -1.22
N ASP A 22 -9.21 0.08 -1.11
CA ASP A 22 -8.22 0.88 -0.41
C ASP A 22 -7.01 1.24 -1.29
N VAL A 23 -6.25 2.24 -0.83
CA VAL A 23 -4.95 2.59 -1.41
C VAL A 23 -3.87 2.37 -0.36
N ASP A 24 -2.95 1.49 -0.65
CA ASP A 24 -1.78 1.19 0.15
C ASP A 24 -0.63 2.16 -0.15
N LEU A 25 -0.29 2.96 0.85
CA LEU A 25 0.89 3.80 0.88
C LEU A 25 1.89 3.30 1.90
N GLN A 26 3.16 3.49 1.59
CA GLN A 26 4.24 3.22 2.51
C GLN A 26 5.19 4.41 2.60
N MET A 27 5.72 4.63 3.80
CA MET A 27 6.67 5.69 4.09
C MET A 27 7.72 5.24 5.09
N ASN A 28 8.81 5.99 5.21
CA ASN A 28 9.80 5.76 6.27
C ASN A 28 9.14 6.02 7.64
N SER A 29 9.34 5.11 8.59
CA SER A 29 8.80 5.20 9.94
C SER A 29 9.18 6.50 10.66
N ASN A 30 10.34 7.08 10.36
CA ASN A 30 10.77 8.37 10.91
C ASN A 30 9.78 9.49 10.57
N TYR A 31 9.29 9.54 9.33
CA TYR A 31 8.26 10.51 8.94
C TYR A 31 6.88 10.16 9.50
N LEU A 32 6.59 8.87 9.71
CA LEU A 32 5.37 8.45 10.38
C LEU A 32 5.32 8.93 11.85
N TYR A 33 6.45 8.97 12.57
CA TYR A 33 6.52 9.57 13.91
C TYR A 33 6.20 11.07 13.90
N GLU A 34 6.63 11.79 12.87
CA GLU A 34 6.28 13.20 12.69
C GLU A 34 4.81 13.36 12.36
N LEU A 35 4.26 12.53 11.47
CA LEU A 35 2.84 12.51 11.11
C LEU A 35 1.95 12.24 12.33
N ALA A 36 2.38 11.36 13.24
CA ALA A 36 1.65 11.00 14.45
C ALA A 36 1.35 12.18 15.39
N LYS A 37 2.12 13.28 15.30
CA LYS A 37 1.85 14.52 16.06
C LYS A 37 0.53 15.18 15.66
N TYR A 38 0.03 14.86 14.48
CA TYR A 38 -1.23 15.37 13.92
C TYR A 38 -2.36 14.33 13.99
N ASN A 39 -2.24 13.32 14.86
CA ASN A 39 -3.30 12.33 15.04
C ASN A 39 -4.64 13.01 15.41
N MET A 40 -5.74 12.50 14.86
CA MET A 40 -7.10 13.00 15.05
C MET A 40 -7.32 14.45 14.60
N THR A 41 -6.52 14.92 13.64
CA THR A 41 -6.71 16.25 13.03
C THR A 41 -7.47 16.14 11.71
N LEU A 42 -8.27 17.16 11.40
CA LEU A 42 -8.90 17.34 10.10
C LEU A 42 -7.97 18.12 9.18
N ILE A 43 -7.69 17.55 8.03
CA ILE A 43 -6.91 18.17 6.96
C ILE A 43 -7.88 18.70 5.91
N ASP A 44 -7.71 19.97 5.57
CA ASP A 44 -8.46 20.62 4.51
C ASP A 44 -8.02 20.10 3.14
N GLY A 45 -8.92 19.39 2.46
CA GLY A 45 -8.73 18.78 1.15
C GLY A 45 -9.14 19.67 -0.02
N ARG A 46 -9.42 20.96 0.22
CA ARG A 46 -9.93 21.89 -0.82
C ARG A 46 -9.03 21.97 -2.05
N VAL A 47 -9.41 21.24 -3.09
CA VAL A 47 -9.02 21.48 -4.47
C VAL A 47 -10.27 22.02 -5.18
N ARG A 48 -10.51 23.35 -5.09
CA ARG A 48 -11.70 24.11 -5.56
C ARG A 48 -12.84 24.18 -4.52
N ALA A 49 -14.01 24.69 -4.92
CA ALA A 49 -15.12 25.13 -4.05
C ALA A 49 -15.84 24.03 -3.25
N SER A 50 -15.33 22.79 -3.23
CA SER A 50 -15.88 21.67 -2.48
C SER A 50 -15.26 21.61 -1.07
N TYR A 51 -16.11 21.48 -0.05
CA TYR A 51 -15.68 21.29 1.35
C TYR A 51 -15.33 19.83 1.60
N ILE A 52 -14.15 19.40 1.18
CA ILE A 52 -13.64 18.05 1.45
C ILE A 52 -12.68 18.12 2.63
N PHE A 53 -12.91 17.31 3.65
CA PHE A 53 -12.02 17.15 4.79
C PHE A 53 -11.55 15.70 4.89
N TYR A 54 -10.29 15.53 5.27
CA TYR A 54 -9.70 14.23 5.54
C TYR A 54 -9.34 14.14 7.02
N LEU A 55 -9.81 13.11 7.71
CA LEU A 55 -9.35 12.78 9.05
C LEU A 55 -8.04 11.99 8.97
N LEU A 56 -7.02 12.46 9.68
CA LEU A 56 -5.80 11.68 9.94
C LEU A 56 -5.99 10.84 11.20
N ASP A 57 -6.14 9.53 11.04
CA ASP A 57 -6.22 8.57 12.15
C ASP A 57 -4.91 7.76 12.23
N VAL A 58 -4.21 7.84 13.36
CA VAL A 58 -2.94 7.16 13.61
C VAL A 58 -3.11 6.11 14.68
N ASN A 59 -2.81 4.86 14.30
CA ASN A 59 -2.92 3.70 15.17
C ASN A 59 -1.97 3.84 16.38
N PRO A 60 -2.44 3.70 17.63
CA PRO A 60 -1.58 3.81 18.82
C PRO A 60 -0.37 2.84 18.82
N HIS A 61 -0.47 1.71 18.13
CA HIS A 61 0.61 0.73 17.99
C HIS A 61 1.52 0.97 16.78
N PHE A 62 1.49 2.15 16.16
CA PHE A 62 2.35 2.47 15.00
C PHE A 62 3.86 2.42 15.31
N ILE A 63 4.26 2.48 16.59
CA ILE A 63 5.66 2.38 16.99
C ILE A 63 6.20 0.95 16.81
N SER A 64 5.37 -0.07 17.02
CA SER A 64 5.80 -1.48 16.99
C SER A 64 6.15 -1.92 15.56
N ARG A 65 7.37 -2.43 15.35
CA ARG A 65 7.82 -2.97 14.04
C ARG A 65 7.85 -4.50 14.00
N HIS A 66 7.30 -5.15 15.02
CA HIS A 66 7.15 -6.60 15.03
C HIS A 66 6.06 -7.02 14.04
N HIS A 67 6.12 -8.29 13.61
CA HIS A 67 5.08 -8.80 12.72
C HIS A 67 3.74 -8.81 13.45
N GLN A 68 2.71 -8.24 12.84
CA GLN A 68 1.35 -8.25 13.35
C GLN A 68 0.41 -8.73 12.26
N ARG A 69 -0.38 -9.78 12.54
CA ARG A 69 -1.28 -10.38 11.54
C ARG A 69 -2.56 -9.57 11.34
N LEU A 70 -3.11 -9.03 12.43
CA LEU A 70 -4.39 -8.32 12.45
C LEU A 70 -4.24 -6.79 12.57
N ASN A 71 -3.02 -6.30 12.73
CA ASN A 71 -2.75 -4.89 13.02
C ASN A 71 -1.59 -4.37 12.15
N VAL A 72 -1.71 -4.47 10.84
CA VAL A 72 -0.63 -4.12 9.90
C VAL A 72 -0.56 -2.61 9.64
N ILE A 73 -1.71 -1.93 9.65
CA ILE A 73 -1.86 -0.53 9.26
C ILE A 73 -1.45 0.39 10.39
N ASP A 74 -0.69 1.43 10.05
CA ASP A 74 -0.11 2.35 11.02
C ASP A 74 -0.85 3.69 11.09
N ALA A 75 -1.39 4.16 9.97
CA ALA A 75 -2.22 5.35 9.91
C ALA A 75 -3.18 5.30 8.71
N ARG A 76 -4.19 6.15 8.71
CA ARG A 76 -5.16 6.33 7.64
C ARG A 76 -5.43 7.79 7.37
N PHE A 77 -5.58 8.12 6.09
CA PHE A 77 -6.34 9.31 5.68
C PHE A 77 -7.73 8.88 5.32
N ILE A 78 -8.75 9.41 6.00
CA ILE A 78 -10.14 9.02 5.82
C ILE A 78 -10.93 10.22 5.31
N ASP A 79 -11.56 10.09 4.15
CA ASP A 79 -12.51 11.08 3.66
C ASP A 79 -13.74 11.11 4.58
N THR A 80 -14.03 12.27 5.16
CA THR A 80 -15.14 12.43 6.10
C THR A 80 -16.53 12.34 5.47
N GLU A 81 -16.64 12.52 4.14
CA GLU A 81 -17.92 12.45 3.43
C GLU A 81 -18.19 11.04 2.92
N THR A 82 -17.20 10.43 2.27
CA THR A 82 -17.38 9.12 1.59
C THR A 82 -16.93 7.92 2.43
N SER A 83 -16.18 8.16 3.51
CA SER A 83 -15.50 7.11 4.29
C SER A 83 -14.46 6.29 3.52
N LEU A 84 -14.10 6.69 2.29
CA LEU A 84 -12.96 6.12 1.58
C LEU A 84 -11.66 6.46 2.31
N PHE A 85 -10.67 5.58 2.23
CA PHE A 85 -9.43 5.78 2.98
C PHE A 85 -8.16 5.36 2.23
N LEU A 86 -7.05 5.95 2.65
CA LEU A 86 -5.70 5.57 2.25
C LEU A 86 -5.00 4.92 3.45
N ASP A 87 -4.57 3.68 3.30
CA ASP A 87 -3.83 2.94 4.31
C ASP A 87 -2.34 3.33 4.25
N ILE A 88 -1.76 3.68 5.40
CA ILE A 88 -0.35 4.06 5.52
C ILE A 88 0.36 3.01 6.39
N THR A 89 1.46 2.47 5.86
CA THR A 89 2.37 1.59 6.60
C THR A 89 3.76 2.22 6.74
N GLY A 90 4.33 2.11 7.95
CA GLY A 90 5.68 2.56 8.26
C GLY A 90 6.72 1.49 7.95
N MET A 91 7.74 1.85 7.19
CA MET A 91 8.92 1.02 6.96
C MET A 91 10.10 1.49 7.80
N ALA A 92 10.68 0.57 8.56
CA ALA A 92 11.81 0.85 9.44
C ALA A 92 13.02 -0.02 9.10
N LEU A 93 14.22 0.49 9.37
CA LEU A 93 15.44 -0.31 9.42
C LEU A 93 15.37 -1.23 10.65
N THR A 94 15.47 -2.54 10.44
CA THR A 94 15.32 -3.54 11.52
C THR A 94 16.57 -4.35 11.81
N LYS A 95 17.47 -4.50 10.84
CA LYS A 95 18.72 -5.22 11.01
C LYS A 95 19.81 -4.58 10.16
N VAL A 96 20.99 -4.45 10.76
CA VAL A 96 22.24 -4.16 10.06
C VAL A 96 23.19 -5.29 10.44
N SER A 97 23.64 -6.06 9.47
CA SER A 97 24.67 -7.09 9.68
C SER A 97 25.93 -6.71 8.91
N ILE A 98 27.04 -6.64 9.62
CA ILE A 98 28.36 -6.44 9.04
C ILE A 98 28.97 -7.82 8.88
N ARG A 99 29.29 -8.22 7.64
CA ARG A 99 30.11 -9.40 7.40
C ARG A 99 31.57 -8.95 7.39
N GLU A 100 32.39 -9.50 8.26
CA GLU A 100 33.83 -9.18 8.36
C GLU A 100 34.57 -9.38 7.02
N SER A 101 34.08 -10.29 6.17
CA SER A 101 34.63 -10.55 4.83
C SER A 101 34.33 -9.47 3.81
N ASP A 102 33.20 -8.74 3.93
CA ASP A 102 32.62 -8.04 2.78
C ASP A 102 32.81 -6.51 2.84
N ARG A 103 33.26 -5.94 3.96
CA ARG A 103 33.28 -4.46 4.23
C ARG A 103 31.96 -3.72 3.95
N VAL A 104 30.89 -4.43 3.58
CA VAL A 104 29.57 -3.90 3.23
C VAL A 104 28.59 -4.31 4.31
N ALA A 105 27.94 -3.31 4.92
CA ALA A 105 26.87 -3.54 5.87
C ALA A 105 25.59 -3.97 5.12
N GLN A 106 25.11 -5.18 5.36
CA GLN A 106 23.83 -5.64 4.83
C GLN A 106 22.70 -5.08 5.70
N MET A 107 21.91 -4.18 5.11
CA MET A 107 20.78 -3.53 5.76
C MET A 107 19.47 -4.25 5.39
N THR A 108 18.58 -4.41 6.37
CA THR A 108 17.24 -4.97 6.18
C THR A 108 16.19 -4.03 6.71
N VAL A 109 15.29 -3.62 5.83
CA VAL A 109 14.12 -2.81 6.17
C VAL A 109 12.87 -3.68 6.16
N LYS A 110 11.90 -3.31 7.00
CA LYS A 110 10.69 -4.10 7.21
C LYS A 110 9.55 -3.21 7.76
N CYS A 111 8.32 -3.55 7.38
CA CYS A 111 7.08 -3.05 8.00
C CYS A 111 6.43 -4.15 8.87
N LYS A 112 5.20 -3.96 9.34
CA LYS A 112 4.50 -4.96 10.20
C LYS A 112 4.12 -6.27 9.47
N THR A 113 4.24 -6.33 8.15
CA THR A 113 4.08 -7.57 7.37
C THR A 113 5.30 -8.49 7.56
N PRO A 114 5.26 -9.77 7.17
CA PRO A 114 6.41 -10.66 7.34
C PRO A 114 7.55 -10.38 6.33
N HIS A 115 7.30 -9.58 5.29
CA HIS A 115 8.23 -9.37 4.19
C HIS A 115 9.39 -8.45 4.60
N ARG A 116 10.61 -8.94 4.37
CA ARG A 116 11.87 -8.20 4.60
C ARG A 116 12.38 -7.69 3.27
N MET A 117 12.86 -6.46 3.22
CA MET A 117 13.38 -5.87 1.99
C MET A 117 14.77 -5.28 2.20
N ARG A 118 15.50 -5.14 1.09
CA ARG A 118 16.76 -4.41 1.08
C ARG A 118 16.47 -2.95 0.73
N PRO A 119 17.21 -1.98 1.27
CA PRO A 119 17.02 -0.57 0.92
C PRO A 119 17.09 -0.30 -0.59
N GLU A 120 17.95 -1.02 -1.33
CA GLU A 120 18.16 -0.85 -2.77
C GLU A 120 16.95 -1.26 -3.61
N SER A 121 16.09 -2.13 -3.05
CA SER A 121 14.82 -2.50 -3.69
C SER A 121 13.79 -1.35 -3.64
N ILE A 122 13.98 -0.39 -2.72
CA ILE A 122 13.09 0.76 -2.55
C ILE A 122 13.69 2.03 -3.13
N TYR A 123 14.97 2.28 -2.82
CA TYR A 123 15.66 3.50 -3.18
C TYR A 123 16.59 3.30 -4.40
N PRO A 124 16.72 4.31 -5.29
CA PRO A 124 15.99 5.56 -5.27
C PRO A 124 14.51 5.36 -5.61
N LEU A 125 13.64 6.18 -5.01
CA LEU A 125 12.23 6.21 -5.41
C LEU A 125 12.14 6.77 -6.84
N VAL A 126 11.28 6.17 -7.64
CA VAL A 126 11.09 6.54 -9.04
C VAL A 126 9.76 7.28 -9.18
N ARG A 127 9.78 8.45 -9.83
CA ARG A 127 8.56 9.20 -10.15
C ARG A 127 7.71 8.42 -11.16
N THR A 128 6.40 8.44 -10.97
CA THR A 128 5.45 7.73 -11.82
C THR A 128 4.08 8.41 -11.77
N ARG A 129 3.10 7.86 -12.50
CA ARG A 129 1.68 8.18 -12.36
C ARG A 129 0.89 7.02 -11.78
N PHE A 130 -0.21 7.35 -11.12
CA PHE A 130 -1.24 6.42 -10.66
C PHE A 130 -2.57 7.16 -10.65
N GLU A 131 -3.61 6.62 -11.29
CA GLU A 131 -4.89 7.31 -11.51
C GLU A 131 -4.72 8.70 -12.16
N GLY A 132 -3.72 8.84 -13.04
CA GLY A 132 -3.36 10.11 -13.67
C GLY A 132 -2.62 11.12 -12.78
N ILE A 133 -2.52 10.87 -11.48
CA ILE A 133 -1.85 11.72 -10.48
C ILE A 133 -0.37 11.36 -10.38
N GLY A 134 0.50 12.37 -10.30
CA GLY A 134 1.93 12.18 -10.10
C GLY A 134 2.25 11.63 -8.71
N THR A 135 3.00 10.54 -8.64
CA THR A 135 3.36 9.84 -7.39
C THR A 135 4.74 9.19 -7.47
N TRP A 136 5.08 8.37 -6.47
CA TRP A 136 6.35 7.69 -6.32
C TRP A 136 6.16 6.19 -6.13
N ARG A 137 7.04 5.40 -6.75
CA ARG A 137 7.12 3.95 -6.59
C ARG A 137 8.53 3.52 -6.14
N PRO A 138 8.69 2.32 -5.55
CA PRO A 138 10.01 1.78 -5.24
C PRO A 138 10.79 1.40 -6.51
N ASN A 139 12.10 1.22 -6.36
CA ASN A 139 13.03 0.91 -7.46
C ASN A 139 12.74 -0.45 -8.15
N GLU A 140 12.70 -1.54 -7.37
CA GLU A 140 12.61 -2.93 -7.85
C GLU A 140 11.18 -3.52 -7.69
N VAL A 141 10.17 -2.94 -8.34
CA VAL A 141 8.75 -3.30 -8.10
C VAL A 141 8.44 -4.76 -8.41
N ALA A 142 8.89 -5.30 -9.55
CA ALA A 142 8.54 -6.66 -9.96
C ALA A 142 9.03 -7.71 -8.95
N ASP A 143 10.24 -7.54 -8.43
CA ASP A 143 10.81 -8.48 -7.46
C ASP A 143 10.20 -8.29 -6.07
N MET A 144 9.81 -7.07 -5.72
CA MET A 144 9.04 -6.78 -4.51
C MET A 144 7.68 -7.49 -4.53
N LEU A 145 6.92 -7.39 -5.63
CA LEU A 145 5.64 -8.05 -5.79
C LEU A 145 5.77 -9.58 -5.77
N LYS A 146 6.77 -10.15 -6.45
CA LYS A 146 7.04 -11.60 -6.40
C LYS A 146 7.39 -12.07 -4.99
N LYS A 147 8.13 -11.27 -4.23
CA LYS A 147 8.51 -11.59 -2.85
C LYS A 147 7.32 -11.55 -1.90
N GLU A 148 6.37 -10.68 -2.16
CA GLU A 148 5.19 -10.51 -1.32
C GLU A 148 4.09 -11.53 -1.64
N TYR A 149 3.81 -11.74 -2.92
CA TYR A 149 2.63 -12.49 -3.39
C TYR A 149 2.98 -13.75 -4.21
N GLY A 150 4.27 -14.05 -4.38
CA GLY A 150 4.77 -15.19 -5.15
C GLY A 150 4.85 -14.94 -6.65
N ALA A 151 5.55 -15.78 -7.41
CA ALA A 151 5.79 -15.55 -8.83
C ALA A 151 4.52 -15.53 -9.72
N MET A 152 3.44 -16.20 -9.26
CA MET A 152 2.16 -16.24 -9.98
C MET A 152 1.52 -14.86 -10.12
N VAL A 153 1.88 -13.93 -9.24
CA VAL A 153 1.49 -12.52 -9.25
C VAL A 153 1.65 -11.85 -10.62
N MET A 154 2.68 -12.26 -11.37
CA MET A 154 3.03 -11.65 -12.66
C MET A 154 2.23 -12.22 -13.84
N SER A 155 1.53 -13.34 -13.64
CA SER A 155 1.04 -14.18 -14.75
C SER A 155 -0.41 -14.64 -14.61
N LYS A 156 -0.94 -14.72 -13.39
CA LYS A 156 -2.28 -15.22 -13.12
C LYS A 156 -3.17 -14.12 -12.55
N THR A 157 -4.34 -13.96 -13.17
CA THR A 157 -5.46 -13.24 -12.57
C THR A 157 -6.21 -14.23 -11.69
N LEU A 158 -6.23 -13.98 -10.38
CA LEU A 158 -7.03 -14.73 -9.42
C LEU A 158 -8.09 -13.81 -8.84
N TYR A 159 -9.29 -14.33 -8.62
CA TYR A 159 -10.37 -13.64 -7.94
C TYR A 159 -10.72 -14.41 -6.68
N LYS A 160 -10.79 -13.73 -5.54
CA LYS A 160 -11.38 -14.33 -4.35
C LYS A 160 -12.89 -14.09 -4.42
N VAL A 161 -13.64 -15.11 -4.83
CA VAL A 161 -15.10 -15.08 -4.74
C VAL A 161 -15.44 -15.10 -3.24
N GLY A 162 -16.06 -14.03 -2.74
CA GLY A 162 -16.61 -14.03 -1.39
C GLY A 162 -17.71 -15.10 -1.34
N THR A 163 -17.50 -16.16 -0.58
CA THR A 163 -18.58 -17.08 -0.24
C THR A 163 -19.39 -16.44 0.87
N CYS A 164 -20.62 -16.01 0.55
CA CYS A 164 -21.61 -15.71 1.58
C CYS A 164 -21.98 -17.03 2.24
N GLU A 165 -21.36 -17.38 3.37
CA GLU A 165 -21.91 -18.39 4.25
C GLU A 165 -23.15 -17.79 4.89
N GLY A 166 -24.32 -18.14 4.34
CA GLY A 166 -25.59 -17.83 4.98
C GLY A 166 -25.58 -18.43 6.37
N VAL A 167 -25.63 -17.59 7.39
CA VAL A 167 -25.98 -18.05 8.74
C VAL A 167 -27.35 -18.69 8.61
N GLY A 168 -27.44 -20.00 8.81
CA GLY A 168 -28.71 -20.71 8.83
C GLY A 168 -29.64 -20.06 9.84
N GLY A 169 -30.64 -19.34 9.35
CA GLY A 169 -31.62 -18.62 10.15
C GLY A 169 -32.18 -17.45 9.38
N ALA A 170 -33.46 -17.53 9.01
CA ALA A 170 -34.17 -16.49 8.27
C ALA A 170 -33.95 -15.10 8.89
N GLY A 171 -33.31 -14.21 8.14
CA GLY A 171 -33.13 -12.81 8.53
C GLY A 171 -31.96 -12.17 7.79
N ASN A 172 -32.24 -11.10 7.05
CA ASN A 172 -31.29 -10.33 6.24
C ASN A 172 -29.99 -10.01 7.01
N GLY A 173 -28.92 -10.76 6.73
CA GLY A 173 -27.58 -10.53 7.28
C GLY A 173 -26.78 -9.56 6.40
N PHE A 174 -26.38 -8.43 6.98
CA PHE A 174 -25.47 -7.46 6.36
C PHE A 174 -24.09 -8.10 6.10
N CYS A 175 -23.59 -7.99 4.87
CA CYS A 175 -22.24 -8.45 4.50
C CYS A 175 -21.23 -7.34 4.83
N GLY A 176 -20.42 -7.53 5.87
CA GLY A 176 -19.39 -6.58 6.29
C GLY A 176 -18.04 -6.87 5.61
N ALA A 177 -17.53 -5.86 4.88
CA ALA A 177 -16.17 -5.68 4.37
C ALA A 177 -15.54 -6.85 3.58
N LEU A 178 -15.58 -6.71 2.26
CA LEU A 178 -15.01 -7.64 1.29
C LEU A 178 -13.52 -7.28 1.04
N ARG A 179 -12.58 -7.85 1.81
CA ARG A 179 -11.15 -7.65 1.51
C ARG A 179 -10.74 -8.53 0.33
N VAL A 180 -10.57 -7.93 -0.85
CA VAL A 180 -10.22 -8.63 -2.09
C VAL A 180 -8.89 -8.09 -2.63
N GLN A 181 -7.83 -8.90 -2.55
CA GLN A 181 -6.57 -8.60 -3.23
C GLN A 181 -6.52 -9.30 -4.58
N THR A 182 -6.19 -8.59 -5.67
CA THR A 182 -6.12 -9.18 -7.02
C THR A 182 -5.02 -8.64 -7.90
N TRP A 183 -4.98 -9.06 -9.17
CA TRP A 183 -3.90 -8.82 -10.11
C TRP A 183 -4.49 -8.81 -11.52
N VAL A 184 -4.48 -7.69 -12.25
CA VAL A 184 -5.08 -7.60 -13.61
C VAL A 184 -3.99 -7.28 -14.62
N ARG A 185 -3.75 -8.10 -15.64
CA ARG A 185 -3.02 -7.67 -16.85
C ARG A 185 -4.01 -6.96 -17.80
N ARG A 186 -3.80 -5.68 -18.14
CA ARG A 186 -4.29 -5.18 -19.44
C ARG A 186 -3.24 -5.47 -20.51
N GLY A 187 -3.70 -6.02 -21.62
CA GLY A 187 -2.89 -6.22 -22.83
C GLY A 187 -2.29 -4.90 -23.29
N ALA A 188 -1.13 -5.01 -23.93
CA ALA A 188 -0.30 -3.92 -24.42
C ALA A 188 -1.13 -2.74 -24.97
N ALA A 189 -1.05 -1.60 -24.29
CA ALA A 189 -1.29 -0.32 -24.94
C ALA A 189 0.04 0.07 -25.60
N SER A 190 0.01 0.20 -26.92
CA SER A 190 1.09 0.73 -27.74
C SER A 190 1.66 2.01 -27.13
N GLN A 191 2.99 2.08 -27.09
CA GLN A 191 3.73 3.31 -26.91
C GLN A 191 3.40 4.25 -28.08
N ASP A 192 2.38 5.10 -27.92
CA ASP A 192 2.31 6.31 -28.72
C ASP A 192 3.06 7.41 -27.99
N ARG A 193 4.17 7.78 -28.62
CA ARG A 193 4.98 8.96 -28.30
C ARG A 193 4.07 10.17 -28.22
N LEU A 194 4.16 10.91 -27.13
CA LEU A 194 3.91 12.34 -27.17
C LEU A 194 5.08 13.03 -26.50
N ASN A 195 5.94 13.59 -27.36
CA ASN A 195 6.80 14.72 -27.03
C ASN A 195 5.89 15.87 -26.59
N PHE A 196 6.16 16.46 -25.42
CA PHE A 196 6.28 17.89 -25.12
C PHE A 196 6.43 18.05 -23.60
#